data_AF-A0A6J6DM56-F1
#
_entry.id   AF-A0A6J6DM56-F1
#
_cell.length_a   1.000
_cell.length_b   1.000
_cell.length_c   1.000
_cell.angle_alpha   90.00
_cell.angle_beta   90.00
_cell.angle_gamma   90.00
#
_symmetry.space_group_name_H-M   'P 1'
#
loop_
_entity.id
_entity.type
_entity.pdbx_description
1 polymer ?
#
loop_
_entity_poly.entity_id
_entity_poly.type
_entity_poly.pdbx_seq_one_letter_code
_entity_poly.pdbx_strand_id
1 'polypeptide(L)'
;MVEKINEPRYPSFKGIMAAKKKTITTMSLVDTGLAATAVGASAAWSTVKDALPRPARGAGVKLTDEGSGGEKLFDFLVEKRLA
;
A
#
# COMPACT_ATOMS: atom_id res chain seq x y z
N MET A 1 6.08 10.63 3.08
CA MET A 1 5.75 10.68 4.53
C MET A 1 4.71 11.77 4.75
N VAL A 2 3.45 11.51 4.40
CA VAL A 2 2.31 12.42 4.67
C VAL A 2 1.45 11.88 5.82
N GLU A 3 1.57 10.58 6.13
CA GLU A 3 0.85 9.86 7.17
C GLU A 3 1.11 10.35 8.61
N LYS A 4 2.16 11.16 8.84
CA LYS A 4 2.61 11.60 10.18
C LYS A 4 2.50 13.11 10.44
N ILE A 5 2.01 13.91 9.49
CA ILE A 5 2.00 15.37 9.64
C ILE A 5 0.80 15.83 10.50
N ASN A 6 -0.35 15.17 10.39
CA ASN A 6 -1.55 15.44 11.19
C ASN A 6 -2.58 14.29 11.06
N GLU A 7 -3.42 14.11 12.08
CA GLU A 7 -4.59 13.24 12.00
C GLU A 7 -5.74 13.95 11.27
N PRO A 8 -6.41 13.31 10.28
CA PRO A 8 -7.60 13.87 9.66
C PRO A 8 -8.68 14.15 10.70
N ARG A 9 -9.20 15.37 10.71
CA ARG A 9 -10.26 15.75 11.65
C ARG A 9 -11.53 14.98 11.32
N TYR A 10 -12.29 14.61 12.37
CA TYR A 10 -13.59 13.99 12.16
C TYR A 10 -14.54 14.98 11.46
N PRO A 11 -15.18 14.58 10.35
CA PRO A 11 -16.07 15.47 9.63
C PRO A 11 -17.33 15.75 10.45
N SER A 12 -17.74 17.02 10.54
CA SER A 12 -19.01 17.38 11.16
C SER A 12 -20.19 17.03 10.24
N PHE A 13 -21.37 16.80 10.81
CA PHE A 13 -22.60 16.56 10.02
C PHE A 13 -22.86 17.70 9.01
N LYS A 14 -22.64 18.96 9.43
CA LYS A 14 -22.72 20.13 8.54
C LYS A 14 -21.72 20.06 7.39
N GLY A 15 -20.48 19.64 7.67
CA GLY A 15 -19.43 19.46 6.67
C GLY A 15 -19.77 18.38 5.63
N ILE A 16 -20.28 17.23 6.10
CA ILE A 16 -20.73 16.13 5.22
C ILE A 16 -21.86 16.60 4.30
N MET A 17 -22.85 17.30 4.86
CA MET A 17 -24.00 17.80 4.08
C MET A 17 -23.59 18.88 3.08
N ALA A 18 -22.63 19.74 3.41
CA ALA A 18 -22.09 20.73 2.48
C ALA A 18 -21.26 20.07 1.37
N ALA A 19 -20.42 19.09 1.69
CA ALA A 19 -19.62 18.35 0.72
C ALA A 19 -20.53 17.57 -0.26
N LYS A 20 -21.57 16.90 0.25
CA LYS A 20 -22.55 16.17 -0.57
C LYS A 20 -23.26 17.06 -1.60
N LYS A 21 -23.49 18.35 -1.27
CA LYS A 21 -24.16 19.31 -2.15
C LYS A 21 -23.21 20.00 -3.14
N LYS A 22 -21.91 19.96 -2.89
CA LYS A 22 -20.93 20.65 -3.73
C LYS A 22 -20.81 19.91 -5.06
N THR A 23 -20.95 20.63 -6.16
CA THR A 23 -20.71 20.08 -7.50
C THR A 23 -19.23 19.77 -7.66
N ILE A 24 -18.93 18.55 -8.07
CA ILE A 24 -17.57 18.13 -8.44
C ILE A 24 -17.47 18.30 -9.96
N THR A 25 -16.59 19.18 -10.41
CA THR A 25 -16.34 19.36 -11.84
C THR A 25 -15.57 18.16 -12.37
N THR A 26 -16.21 17.39 -13.25
CA THR A 26 -15.54 16.32 -13.98
C THR A 26 -14.86 16.91 -15.21
N MET A 27 -13.54 16.74 -15.30
CA MET A 27 -12.76 17.14 -16.46
C MET A 27 -12.42 15.90 -17.29
N SER A 28 -12.56 16.02 -18.60
CA SER A 28 -12.06 15.06 -19.56
C SER A 28 -10.64 15.43 -19.98
N LEU A 29 -9.94 14.53 -20.67
CA LEU A 29 -8.57 14.79 -21.13
C LEU A 29 -8.50 16.01 -22.06
N VAL A 30 -9.51 16.22 -22.91
CA VAL A 30 -9.54 17.36 -23.84
C VAL A 30 -9.61 18.70 -23.13
N ASP A 31 -10.18 18.75 -21.92
CA ASP A 31 -10.29 19.97 -21.12
C ASP A 31 -8.95 20.39 -20.50
N THR A 32 -7.94 19.51 -20.52
CA THR A 32 -6.63 19.76 -19.90
C THR A 32 -5.58 20.32 -20.88
N GLY A 33 -5.85 20.27 -22.19
CA GLY A 33 -4.88 20.64 -23.22
C GLY A 33 -3.69 19.68 -23.39
N LEU A 34 -3.71 18.53 -22.71
CA LEU A 34 -2.68 17.51 -22.83
C LEU A 34 -2.90 16.61 -24.04
N ALA A 35 -1.81 16.23 -24.70
CA ALA A 35 -1.84 15.26 -25.79
C ALA A 35 -2.14 13.85 -25.25
N ALA A 36 -3.04 13.11 -25.91
CA ALA A 36 -3.37 11.73 -25.54
C ALA A 36 -2.18 10.77 -25.58
N THR A 37 -1.17 11.09 -26.39
CA THR A 37 0.08 10.32 -26.50
C THR A 37 1.03 10.53 -25.32
N ALA A 38 0.79 11.55 -24.48
CA ALA A 38 1.63 11.87 -23.33
C ALA A 38 1.10 11.31 -22.00
N VAL A 39 -0.05 10.63 -22.01
CA VAL A 39 -0.70 10.13 -20.79
C VAL A 39 -1.19 8.69 -20.95
N GLY A 40 -1.59 8.08 -19.84
CA GLY A 40 -2.15 6.73 -19.84
C GLY A 40 -1.11 5.63 -20.10
N ALA A 41 -1.61 4.42 -20.32
CA ALA A 41 -0.75 3.24 -20.50
C ALA A 41 0.15 3.33 -21.74
N SER A 42 -0.27 4.02 -22.80
CA SER A 42 0.52 4.23 -24.01
C SER A 42 1.75 5.12 -23.80
N ALA A 43 1.74 5.99 -22.79
CA ALA A 43 2.86 6.87 -22.45
C ALA A 43 3.68 6.36 -21.25
N ALA A 44 3.26 5.26 -20.61
CA ALA A 44 3.91 4.74 -19.43
C ALA A 44 5.24 4.05 -19.77
N TRP A 45 6.28 4.30 -18.97
CA TRP A 45 7.60 3.66 -19.15
C TRP A 45 7.66 2.22 -18.65
N SER A 46 6.64 1.77 -17.92
CA SER A 46 6.59 0.44 -17.33
C SER A 46 5.19 -0.13 -17.46
N THR A 47 5.10 -1.45 -17.65
CA THR A 47 3.85 -2.20 -17.68
C THR A 47 3.82 -3.22 -16.55
N VAL A 48 2.67 -3.38 -15.90
CA VAL A 48 2.46 -4.45 -14.92
C VAL A 48 2.37 -5.77 -15.67
N LYS A 49 3.33 -6.67 -15.46
CA LYS A 49 3.36 -7.99 -16.10
C LYS A 49 2.45 -9.00 -15.41
N ASP A 50 2.45 -9.00 -14.07
CA ASP A 50 1.63 -9.91 -13.26
C ASP A 50 1.38 -9.30 -11.87
N ALA A 51 0.26 -9.65 -11.25
CA ALA A 51 -0.15 -9.21 -9.93
C ALA A 51 -0.90 -10.34 -9.20
N LEU A 52 -0.16 -11.18 -8.49
CA LEU A 52 -0.70 -12.30 -7.72
C LEU A 52 -0.81 -11.93 -6.22
N PRO A 53 -1.90 -12.34 -5.54
CA PRO A 53 -1.97 -12.23 -4.09
C PRO A 53 -0.80 -12.96 -3.43
N ARG A 54 -0.26 -12.38 -2.35
CA ARG A 54 0.76 -13.04 -1.54
C ARG A 54 0.19 -14.37 -1.01
N PRO A 55 0.88 -15.52 -1.18
CA PRO A 55 0.43 -16.78 -0.63
C PRO A 55 0.30 -16.70 0.90
N ALA A 56 -0.62 -17.48 1.45
CA ALA A 56 -0.83 -17.54 2.89
C ALA A 56 0.48 -17.88 3.62
N ARG A 57 0.72 -17.26 4.78
CA ARG A 57 1.87 -17.62 5.62
C ARG A 57 1.66 -19.05 6.11
N GLY A 58 2.63 -19.92 5.84
CA GLY A 58 2.68 -21.25 6.47
C GLY A 58 2.80 -21.14 7.98
N ALA A 59 2.42 -22.20 8.70
CA ALA A 59 2.67 -22.28 10.13
C ALA A 59 4.18 -22.10 10.39
N GLY A 60 4.52 -21.26 11.37
CA GLY A 60 5.90 -21.10 11.81
C GLY A 60 6.46 -22.41 12.37
N VAL A 61 7.79 -22.51 12.44
CA VAL A 61 8.46 -23.66 13.05
C VAL A 61 8.14 -23.66 14.54
N LYS A 62 7.42 -24.68 15.00
CA LYS A 62 7.22 -24.91 16.43
C LYS A 62 8.40 -25.71 16.95
N LEU A 63 9.14 -25.12 17.87
CA LEU A 63 10.27 -25.75 18.53
C LEU A 63 9.95 -25.85 20.03
N THR A 64 10.04 -27.05 20.58
CA THR A 64 10.06 -27.25 22.03
C THR A 64 11.51 -27.13 22.51
N ASP A 65 11.74 -26.32 23.54
CA ASP A 65 13.09 -26.13 24.08
C ASP A 65 13.45 -27.27 25.03
N GLU A 66 14.54 -27.98 24.69
CA GLU A 66 15.15 -29.05 25.49
C GLU A 66 16.53 -28.64 26.02
N GLY A 67 16.82 -27.33 26.07
CA GLY A 67 18.09 -26.75 26.51
C GLY A 67 18.95 -26.16 25.39
N SER A 68 18.43 -26.10 24.15
CA SER A 68 19.12 -25.59 22.94
C SER A 68 18.28 -24.58 22.14
N GLY A 69 17.19 -24.07 22.72
CA GLY A 69 16.27 -23.15 22.04
C GLY A 69 16.91 -21.83 21.60
N GLY A 70 17.89 -21.33 22.37
CA GLY A 70 18.61 -20.09 22.04
C GLY A 70 19.45 -20.18 20.77
N GLU A 71 20.18 -21.29 20.60
CA GLU A 71 20.98 -21.57 19.39
C GLU A 71 20.07 -21.65 18.16
N LYS A 72 18.97 -22.40 18.26
CA LYS A 72 18.01 -22.57 17.16
C LYS A 72 17.29 -21.27 16.78
N LEU A 73 17.10 -20.35 17.73
CA LEU A 73 16.56 -19.02 17.43
C LEU A 73 17.58 -18.13 16.71
N PHE A 74 18.84 -18.17 17.14
CA PHE A 74 19.92 -17.44 16.49
C PHE A 74 20.11 -17.91 15.03
N ASP A 75 20.12 -19.22 14.82
CA ASP A 75 20.22 -19.81 13.48
C ASP A 75 19.08 -19.35 12.56
N PHE A 76 17.84 -19.27 13.08
CA PHE A 76 16.70 -18.76 12.33
C PHE A 76 16.87 -17.28 11.93
N LEU A 77 17.39 -16.43 12.83
CA LEU A 77 17.60 -15.01 12.55
C LEU A 77 18.68 -14.80 11.49
N VAL A 78 19.76 -15.58 11.55
CA VAL A 78 20.82 -15.57 10.52
C VAL A 78 20.27 -16.04 9.18
N GLU A 79 19.50 -17.14 9.16
CA GLU A 79 18.89 -17.69 7.93
C GLU A 79 17.98 -16.66 7.25
N LYS A 80 17.18 -15.92 8.02
CA LYS A 80 16.27 -14.88 7.51
C LYS A 80 16.93 -13.53 7.27
N ARG A 81 18.24 -13.40 7.51
CA ARG A 81 19.00 -12.14 7.43
C ARG A 81 18.37 -11.02 8.26
N LEU A 82 17.98 -11.37 9.48
CA LEU A 82 17.37 -10.48 10.48
C LEU A 82 18.30 -10.22 11.67
N ALA A 83 19.48 -10.84 11.70
CA ALA A 83 20.56 -10.59 12.66
C ALA A 83 21.46 -9.44 12.21
#